data_AF-A0A5M8QYT8-F1
#
_entry.id   AF-A0A5M8QYT8-F1
#
_cell.length_a   1.000
_cell.length_b   1.000
_cell.length_c   1.000
_cell.angle_alpha   90.00
_cell.angle_beta   90.00
_cell.angle_gamma   90.00
#
_symmetry.space_group_name_H-M   'P 1'
#
loop_
_entity.id
_entity.type
_entity.pdbx_description
1 polymer ?
#
loop_
_entity_poly.entity_id
_entity_poly.type
_entity_poly.pdbx_seq_one_letter_code
_entity_poly.pdbx_strand_id
1 'polypeptide(L)'
;MKCPTLFDALQGLYKGRIYIAANHSAGNPKPKGADYQAHAFYSDDHGKTFKLSETISFEGSNESTAAEISGGRVMFNARNQQGDVRARIVAVSSDGGVKWDTTYFDHNLPDPVCEGSILTIGKNKTHNILAFSNAADTRNRDNLTLRISFDDGKTWTKQYLVDKSKNGEKDYTAYSDLVQTGRHSVGVLYELNGYQSIVFKEIIWKY
;
A
#
# COMPACT_ATOMS: atom_id res chain seq x y z
N MET A 1 -11.49 -8.21 -4.08
CA MET A 1 -11.56 -7.61 -2.72
C MET A 1 -11.00 -6.19 -2.79
N LYS A 2 -11.80 -5.12 -2.66
CA LYS A 2 -11.26 -3.75 -2.54
C LYS A 2 -11.22 -3.40 -1.06
N CYS A 3 -10.07 -3.60 -0.41
CA CYS A 3 -9.90 -3.29 1.01
C CYS A 3 -9.05 -2.02 1.12
N PRO A 4 -9.63 -0.83 1.39
CA PRO A 4 -8.82 0.29 1.81
C PRO A 4 -8.17 -0.08 3.15
N THR A 5 -6.84 -0.01 3.25
CA THR A 5 -6.17 -0.28 4.51
C THR A 5 -6.59 0.78 5.52
N LEU A 6 -7.19 0.33 6.61
CA LEU A 6 -7.43 1.09 7.81
C LEU A 6 -6.25 0.86 8.75
N PHE A 7 -5.60 1.92 9.20
CA PHE A 7 -4.72 1.81 10.36
C PHE A 7 -5.12 2.84 11.42
N ASP A 8 -4.94 2.45 12.68
CA ASP A 8 -4.96 3.35 13.80
C ASP A 8 -3.53 3.78 14.11
N ALA A 9 -3.28 5.08 14.15
CA ALA A 9 -1.98 5.58 14.57
C ALA A 9 -1.71 5.11 16.02
N LEU A 10 -0.55 4.48 16.23
CA LEU A 10 -0.28 3.70 17.42
C LEU A 10 0.40 4.53 18.52
N GLN A 11 0.98 5.67 18.16
CA GLN A 11 1.86 6.45 19.04
C GLN A 11 1.91 7.95 18.67
N GLY A 12 2.50 8.75 19.56
CA GLY A 12 2.77 10.17 19.33
C GLY A 12 1.51 11.05 19.32
N LEU A 13 1.61 12.19 18.64
CA LEU A 13 0.57 13.23 18.58
C LEU A 13 -0.74 12.73 17.97
N TYR A 14 -0.66 11.76 17.06
CA TYR A 14 -1.82 11.25 16.31
C TYR A 14 -2.39 9.96 16.89
N LYS A 15 -1.93 9.52 18.06
CA LYS A 15 -2.38 8.25 18.66
C LYS A 15 -3.92 8.15 18.69
N GLY A 16 -4.45 7.06 18.13
CA GLY A 16 -5.89 6.81 18.06
C GLY A 16 -6.59 7.42 16.84
N ARG A 17 -5.86 8.11 15.95
CA ARG A 17 -6.37 8.51 14.64
C ARG A 17 -6.68 7.28 13.79
N ILE A 18 -7.91 7.21 13.32
CA ILE A 18 -8.36 6.29 12.25
C ILE A 18 -7.96 6.90 10.92
N TYR A 19 -7.25 6.16 10.07
CA TYR A 19 -6.80 6.64 8.76
C TYR A 19 -7.15 5.65 7.65
N ILE A 20 -7.87 6.11 6.61
CA ILE A 20 -8.42 5.29 5.53
C ILE A 20 -7.96 5.87 4.20
N ALA A 21 -7.10 5.14 3.49
CA ALA A 21 -6.68 5.50 2.14
C ALA A 21 -7.85 5.37 1.15
N ALA A 22 -7.99 6.34 0.25
CA ALA A 22 -9.09 6.44 -0.69
C ALA A 22 -8.67 7.09 -2.01
N ASN A 23 -9.59 7.10 -2.98
CA ASN A 23 -9.46 7.88 -4.20
C ASN A 23 -10.83 8.34 -4.67
N HIS A 24 -10.85 9.33 -5.54
CA HIS A 24 -12.04 9.77 -6.25
C HIS A 24 -11.68 10.06 -7.71
N SER A 25 -12.69 10.15 -8.57
CA SER A 25 -12.58 10.85 -9.85
C SER A 25 -13.58 11.99 -9.90
N ALA A 26 -13.29 13.00 -10.73
CA ALA A 26 -14.15 14.17 -10.88
C ALA A 26 -14.17 14.67 -12.32
N GLY A 27 -15.32 15.22 -12.73
CA GLY A 27 -15.53 15.72 -14.09
C GLY A 27 -15.76 14.60 -15.12
N ASN A 28 -15.49 14.90 -16.39
CA ASN A 28 -15.60 13.91 -17.46
C ASN A 28 -14.45 12.90 -17.37
N PRO A 29 -14.70 11.59 -17.61
CA PRO A 29 -13.65 10.58 -17.64
C PRO A 29 -12.52 10.95 -18.59
N LYS A 30 -11.28 10.81 -18.13
CA LYS A 30 -10.08 11.06 -18.95
C LYS A 30 -9.50 9.73 -19.45
N PRO A 31 -8.76 9.72 -20.58
CA PRO A 31 -8.08 8.53 -21.06
C PRO A 31 -7.20 7.90 -19.97
N LYS A 32 -7.20 6.57 -19.92
CA LYS A 32 -6.42 5.78 -18.95
C LYS A 32 -6.67 6.14 -17.48
N GLY A 33 -7.81 6.76 -17.15
CA GLY A 33 -8.18 7.10 -15.78
C GLY A 33 -7.36 8.25 -15.18
N ALA A 34 -6.85 9.17 -16.00
CA ALA A 34 -6.13 10.35 -15.49
C ALA A 34 -7.00 11.29 -14.62
N ASP A 35 -8.32 11.09 -14.62
CA ASP A 35 -9.28 11.80 -13.75
C ASP A 35 -9.28 11.29 -12.30
N TYR A 36 -8.62 10.18 -11.99
CA TYR A 36 -8.48 9.70 -10.61
C TYR A 36 -7.43 10.47 -9.81
N GLN A 37 -7.73 10.69 -8.53
CA GLN A 37 -6.87 11.28 -7.52
C GLN A 37 -7.00 10.54 -6.18
N ALA A 38 -5.88 10.08 -5.62
CA ALA A 38 -5.83 9.45 -4.32
C ALA A 38 -5.70 10.48 -3.18
N HIS A 39 -6.32 10.16 -2.05
CA HIS A 39 -6.37 10.96 -0.82
C HIS A 39 -6.69 10.04 0.36
N ALA A 40 -7.00 10.59 1.53
CA ALA A 40 -7.46 9.81 2.67
C ALA A 40 -8.62 10.48 3.40
N PHE A 41 -9.38 9.65 4.10
CA PHE A 41 -10.24 10.07 5.20
C PHE A 41 -9.52 9.80 6.50
N TYR A 42 -9.61 10.72 7.46
CA TYR A 42 -9.08 10.49 8.80
C TYR A 42 -10.00 11.04 9.88
N SER A 43 -9.94 10.43 11.05
CA SER A 43 -10.76 10.76 12.20
C SER A 43 -9.89 10.79 13.46
N ASP A 44 -9.94 11.90 14.19
CA ASP A 44 -9.26 12.08 15.49
C ASP A 44 -10.20 11.88 16.70
N ASP A 45 -11.47 11.55 16.45
CA ASP A 45 -12.52 11.47 17.49
C ASP A 45 -13.18 10.08 17.55
N HIS A 46 -12.41 9.05 17.19
CA HIS A 46 -12.81 7.64 17.18
C HIS A 46 -14.01 7.35 16.25
N GLY A 47 -14.03 7.98 15.08
CA GLY A 47 -14.93 7.70 13.98
C GLY A 47 -16.23 8.50 14.02
N LYS A 48 -16.34 9.51 14.89
CA LYS A 48 -17.53 10.36 14.97
C LYS A 48 -17.57 11.36 13.82
N THR A 49 -16.43 11.93 13.45
CA THR A 49 -16.30 12.83 12.31
C THR A 49 -15.06 12.48 11.49
N PHE A 50 -15.19 12.62 10.17
CA PHE A 50 -14.09 12.39 9.23
C PHE A 50 -13.71 13.68 8.52
N LYS A 51 -12.42 13.86 8.31
CA LYS A 51 -11.81 14.92 7.51
C LYS A 51 -11.09 14.31 6.32
N LEU A 52 -10.89 15.11 5.27
CA LEU A 52 -10.14 14.74 4.07
C LEU A 52 -8.69 15.22 4.19
N SER A 53 -7.74 14.39 3.78
CA SER A 53 -6.38 14.84 3.45
C SER A 53 -6.39 15.65 2.16
N GLU A 54 -5.28 16.33 1.87
CA GLU A 54 -4.99 16.80 0.52
C GLU A 54 -4.92 15.62 -0.46
N THR A 55 -5.20 15.88 -1.74
CA THR A 55 -4.99 14.92 -2.83
C THR A 55 -3.51 14.80 -3.15
N ILE A 56 -3.06 13.60 -3.50
CA ILE A 56 -1.70 13.36 -3.97
C ILE A 56 -1.51 14.02 -5.35
N SER A 57 -0.35 14.60 -5.61
CA SER A 57 -0.06 15.37 -6.84
C SER A 57 0.25 14.51 -8.08
N PHE A 58 -0.46 13.39 -8.28
CA PHE A 58 -0.29 12.49 -9.42
C PHE A 58 -1.65 12.08 -10.01
N GLU A 59 -1.88 12.43 -11.27
CA GLU A 59 -3.04 11.96 -12.05
C GLU A 59 -3.07 10.43 -12.15
N GLY A 60 -4.26 9.86 -12.05
CA GLY A 60 -4.44 8.41 -12.08
C GLY A 60 -3.98 7.69 -10.83
N SER A 61 -3.64 8.39 -9.76
CA SER A 61 -3.48 7.76 -8.45
C SER A 61 -4.83 7.18 -8.01
N ASN A 62 -4.89 5.85 -7.87
CA ASN A 62 -6.15 5.12 -7.68
C ASN A 62 -6.11 4.27 -6.41
N GLU A 63 -6.27 2.95 -6.48
CA GLU A 63 -6.28 2.05 -5.32
C GLU A 63 -5.02 2.21 -4.48
N SER A 64 -5.23 2.38 -3.18
CA SER A 64 -4.19 2.86 -2.30
C SER A 64 -4.32 2.33 -0.88
N THR A 65 -3.18 2.25 -0.22
CA THR A 65 -3.00 1.81 1.15
C THR A 65 -2.04 2.75 1.86
N ALA A 66 -2.03 2.76 3.20
CA ALA A 66 -1.20 3.67 3.97
C ALA A 66 -0.70 3.02 5.28
N ALA A 67 0.45 3.49 5.76
CA ALA A 67 1.08 2.98 6.97
C ALA A 67 1.75 4.11 7.77
N GLU A 68 1.73 3.99 9.10
CA GLU A 68 2.47 4.88 9.99
C GLU A 68 3.98 4.60 9.90
N ILE A 69 4.76 5.60 9.52
CA ILE A 69 6.22 5.57 9.59
C ILE A 69 6.73 6.42 10.76
N SER A 70 8.03 6.37 11.04
CA SER A 70 8.59 6.95 12.27
C SER A 70 8.29 8.43 12.46
N GLY A 71 8.06 8.82 13.72
CA GLY A 71 7.85 10.21 14.11
C GLY A 71 6.42 10.72 13.88
N GLY A 72 5.43 9.83 13.83
CA GLY A 72 4.03 10.21 13.54
C GLY A 72 3.81 10.59 12.08
N ARG A 73 4.74 10.22 11.21
CA ARG A 73 4.68 10.44 9.77
C ARG A 73 3.84 9.33 9.12
N VAL A 74 3.34 9.58 7.91
CA VAL A 74 2.55 8.60 7.15
C VAL A 74 3.18 8.37 5.79
N MET A 75 3.27 7.10 5.39
CA MET A 75 3.57 6.70 4.02
C MET A 75 2.28 6.22 3.36
N PHE A 76 2.00 6.77 2.20
CA PHE A 76 0.87 6.40 1.35
C PHE A 76 1.40 5.72 0.10
N ASN A 77 0.77 4.63 -0.33
CA ASN A 77 1.18 3.85 -1.48
C ASN A 77 -0.04 3.66 -2.41
N ALA A 78 0.08 4.08 -3.67
CA ALA A 78 -1.02 4.07 -4.62
C ALA A 78 -0.65 3.41 -5.95
N ARG A 79 -1.66 2.78 -6.55
CA ARG A 79 -1.65 2.28 -7.92
C ARG A 79 -1.60 3.47 -8.88
N ASN A 80 -0.73 3.39 -9.87
CA ASN A 80 -0.78 4.27 -11.03
C ASN A 80 -1.74 3.69 -12.09
N GLN A 81 -2.98 4.18 -12.11
CA GLN A 81 -4.03 3.71 -13.04
C GLN A 81 -3.68 3.98 -14.51
N GLN A 82 -2.87 5.00 -14.79
CA GLN A 82 -2.47 5.32 -16.16
C GLN A 82 -1.56 4.25 -16.77
N GLY A 83 -0.73 3.62 -15.93
CA GLY A 83 0.20 2.56 -16.34
C GLY A 83 1.28 3.02 -17.33
N ASP A 84 1.53 4.31 -17.42
CA ASP A 84 2.64 4.94 -18.15
C ASP A 84 3.97 4.73 -17.42
N VAL A 85 3.95 4.74 -16.09
CA VAL A 85 5.03 4.29 -15.21
C VAL A 85 4.57 3.04 -14.46
N ARG A 86 5.28 1.92 -14.64
CA ARG A 86 4.98 0.60 -14.06
C ARG A 86 5.60 0.41 -12.68
N ALA A 87 5.29 1.34 -11.79
CA ALA A 87 5.75 1.35 -10.40
C ALA A 87 4.69 1.96 -9.49
N ARG A 88 4.81 1.71 -8.17
CA ARG A 88 3.93 2.31 -7.17
C ARG A 88 4.20 3.80 -7.00
N ILE A 89 3.13 4.58 -6.82
CA ILE A 89 3.22 5.97 -6.36
C ILE A 89 3.38 5.93 -4.85
N VAL A 90 4.36 6.66 -4.31
CA VAL A 90 4.58 6.83 -2.88
C VAL A 90 4.44 8.30 -2.53
N ALA A 91 3.68 8.62 -1.49
CA ALA A 91 3.63 9.94 -0.88
C ALA A 91 4.00 9.86 0.61
N VAL A 92 4.71 10.86 1.11
CA VAL A 92 5.13 10.94 2.52
C VAL A 92 4.58 12.21 3.15
N SER A 93 4.06 12.07 4.36
CA SER A 93 3.49 13.14 5.16
C SER A 93 4.18 13.26 6.52
N SER A 94 4.48 14.50 6.92
CA SER A 94 5.04 14.83 8.23
C SER A 94 3.99 15.21 9.27
N ASP A 95 2.73 15.42 8.86
CA ASP A 95 1.64 15.95 9.69
C ASP A 95 0.51 14.94 9.95
N GLY A 96 0.85 13.65 9.95
CA GLY A 96 -0.08 12.56 10.24
C GLY A 96 -1.02 12.23 9.07
N GLY A 97 -0.60 12.53 7.84
CA GLY A 97 -1.34 12.24 6.61
C GLY A 97 -2.36 13.32 6.24
N VAL A 98 -2.22 14.55 6.72
CA VAL A 98 -3.12 15.64 6.32
C VAL A 98 -2.65 16.24 5.00
N LYS A 99 -1.34 16.47 4.86
CA LYS A 99 -0.69 17.00 3.67
C LYS A 99 0.49 16.13 3.24
N TRP A 100 0.90 16.28 1.98
CA TRP A 100 1.97 15.48 1.38
C TRP A 100 3.23 16.33 1.18
N ASP A 101 4.31 15.98 1.87
CA ASP A 101 5.61 16.66 1.74
C ASP A 101 6.28 16.31 0.40
N THR A 102 6.17 15.03 0.00
CA THR A 102 6.75 14.52 -1.24
C THR A 102 5.82 13.50 -1.88
N THR A 103 5.93 13.37 -3.21
CA THR A 103 5.32 12.28 -3.96
C THR A 103 6.24 11.88 -5.11
N TYR A 104 6.44 10.58 -5.31
CA TYR A 104 7.33 10.04 -6.33
C TYR A 104 6.93 8.61 -6.73
N PHE A 105 7.48 8.11 -7.84
CA PHE A 105 7.40 6.69 -8.18
C PHE A 105 8.54 5.92 -7.49
N ASP A 106 8.22 4.88 -6.72
CA ASP A 106 9.23 3.98 -6.16
C ASP A 106 9.52 2.85 -7.16
N HIS A 107 10.59 3.01 -7.94
CA HIS A 107 11.01 2.02 -8.93
C HIS A 107 11.49 0.69 -8.33
N ASN A 108 11.66 0.60 -7.01
CA ASN A 108 11.90 -0.68 -6.33
C ASN A 108 10.60 -1.50 -6.15
N LEU A 109 9.44 -0.90 -6.41
CA LEU A 109 8.13 -1.51 -6.31
C LEU A 109 7.46 -1.58 -7.71
N PRO A 110 7.88 -2.53 -8.57
CA PRO A 110 7.27 -2.71 -9.89
C PRO A 110 5.81 -3.12 -9.75
N ASP A 111 4.94 -2.59 -10.62
CA ASP A 111 3.49 -2.81 -10.53
C ASP A 111 2.82 -2.94 -11.92
N PRO A 112 1.90 -3.90 -12.10
CA PRO A 112 1.24 -4.16 -13.37
C PRO A 112 -0.07 -3.38 -13.51
N VAL A 113 -0.28 -2.34 -12.69
CA VAL A 113 -1.54 -1.60 -12.52
C VAL A 113 -2.53 -2.45 -11.74
N CYS A 114 -2.15 -2.79 -10.49
CA CYS A 114 -2.90 -3.62 -9.54
C CYS A 114 -2.98 -2.94 -8.16
N GLU A 115 -3.80 -3.45 -7.25
CA GLU A 115 -3.76 -3.08 -5.83
C GLU A 115 -2.46 -3.60 -5.17
N GLY A 116 -2.03 -2.96 -4.08
CA GLY A 116 -0.93 -3.40 -3.24
C GLY A 116 -1.06 -2.88 -1.81
N SER A 117 -0.70 -3.71 -0.84
CA SER A 117 -0.92 -3.46 0.59
C SER A 117 0.37 -3.14 1.33
N ILE A 118 0.34 -2.11 2.18
CA ILE A 118 1.45 -1.68 3.03
C ILE A 118 1.01 -1.69 4.49
N LEU A 119 1.89 -2.19 5.38
CA LEU A 119 1.60 -2.31 6.80
C LEU A 119 2.85 -2.05 7.64
N THR A 120 2.70 -1.32 8.75
CA THR A 120 3.73 -1.22 9.79
C THR A 120 3.68 -2.46 10.68
N ILE A 121 4.78 -3.21 10.73
CA ILE A 121 4.87 -4.52 11.40
C ILE A 121 5.82 -4.53 12.60
N GLY A 122 6.30 -3.36 13.02
CA GLY A 122 7.16 -3.22 14.18
C GLY A 122 8.06 -2.00 14.07
N LYS A 123 9.09 -1.97 14.92
CA LYS A 123 10.12 -0.93 14.91
C LYS A 123 11.47 -1.46 15.33
N ASN A 124 12.52 -0.88 14.78
CA ASN A 124 13.88 -1.00 15.27
C ASN A 124 14.24 0.21 16.15
N LYS A 125 15.53 0.41 16.44
CA LYS A 125 16.00 1.49 17.32
C LYS A 125 15.67 2.89 16.78
N THR A 126 15.56 3.03 15.46
CA THR A 126 15.49 4.34 14.78
C THR A 126 14.29 4.48 13.87
N HIS A 127 13.76 3.37 13.34
CA HIS A 127 12.74 3.37 12.30
C HIS A 127 11.62 2.37 12.56
N ASN A 128 10.43 2.64 12.01
CA ASN A 128 9.38 1.66 11.84
C ASN A 128 9.80 0.67 10.75
N ILE A 129 9.33 -0.57 10.91
CA ILE A 129 9.55 -1.66 9.97
C ILE A 129 8.26 -1.84 9.18
N LEU A 130 8.37 -1.82 7.85
CA LEU A 130 7.22 -1.92 6.96
C LEU A 130 7.25 -3.25 6.21
N ALA A 131 6.07 -3.81 5.99
CA ALA A 131 5.82 -4.84 4.99
C ALA A 131 5.02 -4.23 3.83
N PHE A 132 5.36 -4.64 2.60
CA PHE A 132 4.60 -4.30 1.40
C PHE A 132 4.40 -5.54 0.53
N SER A 133 3.19 -5.72 0.00
CA SER A 133 2.85 -6.84 -0.88
C SER A 133 2.14 -6.34 -2.14
N ASN A 134 2.62 -6.80 -3.29
CA ASN A 134 1.95 -6.62 -4.58
C ASN A 134 2.36 -7.71 -5.58
N ALA A 135 1.63 -7.80 -6.69
CA ALA A 135 2.05 -8.52 -7.88
C ALA A 135 3.30 -7.83 -8.48
N ALA A 136 4.49 -8.39 -8.26
CA ALA A 136 5.77 -7.75 -8.54
C ALA A 136 6.21 -7.89 -10.01
N ASP A 137 5.37 -7.45 -10.94
CA ASP A 137 5.62 -7.51 -12.38
C ASP A 137 5.15 -6.19 -13.02
N THR A 138 5.69 -5.83 -14.18
CA THR A 138 5.33 -4.57 -14.86
C THR A 138 4.22 -4.74 -15.90
N ARG A 139 3.84 -5.99 -16.20
CA ARG A 139 2.94 -6.35 -17.31
C ARG A 139 1.75 -7.18 -16.86
N ASN A 140 1.98 -8.19 -16.02
CA ASN A 140 0.95 -9.15 -15.64
C ASN A 140 0.68 -9.11 -14.14
N ARG A 141 -0.55 -9.41 -13.71
CA ARG A 141 -0.84 -9.69 -12.30
C ARG A 141 -0.28 -11.08 -11.95
N ASP A 142 0.98 -11.09 -11.55
CA ASP A 142 1.70 -12.29 -11.13
C ASP A 142 2.90 -11.92 -10.24
N ASN A 143 3.63 -12.94 -9.74
CA ASN A 143 4.80 -12.79 -8.87
C ASN A 143 4.47 -12.04 -7.57
N LEU A 144 3.40 -12.43 -6.87
CA LEU A 144 3.05 -11.85 -5.58
C LEU A 144 4.23 -11.96 -4.61
N THR A 145 4.73 -10.80 -4.18
CA THR A 145 5.97 -10.70 -3.41
C THR A 145 5.75 -9.83 -2.18
N LEU A 146 6.08 -10.37 -1.01
CA LEU A 146 6.18 -9.63 0.24
C LEU A 146 7.58 -9.02 0.36
N ARG A 147 7.66 -7.73 0.65
CA ARG A 147 8.91 -6.98 0.87
C ARG A 147 8.94 -6.40 2.26
N ILE A 148 10.11 -6.39 2.88
CA ILE A 148 10.33 -5.78 4.21
C ILE A 148 11.32 -4.63 4.09
N SER A 149 10.95 -3.49 4.67
CA SER A 149 11.80 -2.32 4.86
C SER A 149 12.10 -2.11 6.35
N PHE A 150 13.33 -1.71 6.65
CA PHE A 150 13.80 -1.40 8.01
C PHE A 150 14.12 0.09 8.20
N ASP A 151 13.76 0.94 7.24
CA ASP A 151 14.17 2.34 7.16
C ASP A 151 13.02 3.25 6.70
N ASP A 152 11.81 3.02 7.23
CA ASP A 152 10.58 3.75 6.89
C ASP A 152 10.23 3.69 5.39
N GLY A 153 10.50 2.55 4.72
CA GLY A 153 10.14 2.35 3.31
C GLY A 153 11.10 3.00 2.32
N LYS A 154 12.28 3.47 2.75
CA LYS A 154 13.29 4.03 1.84
C LYS A 154 13.96 2.93 1.00
N THR A 155 14.19 1.76 1.60
CA THR A 155 14.74 0.59 0.91
C THR A 155 14.01 -0.70 1.32
N TRP A 156 13.97 -1.66 0.40
CA TRP A 156 13.25 -2.94 0.55
C TRP A 156 14.24 -4.11 0.53
N THR A 157 14.96 -4.31 1.64
CA THR A 157 16.14 -5.18 1.70
C THR A 157 15.83 -6.67 1.84
N LYS A 158 14.59 -7.05 2.16
CA LYS A 158 14.13 -8.45 2.15
C LYS A 158 12.95 -8.61 1.23
N GLN A 159 12.92 -9.72 0.50
CA GLN A 159 11.82 -10.07 -0.41
C GLN A 159 11.52 -11.55 -0.28
N TYR A 160 10.24 -11.89 -0.27
CA TYR A 160 9.72 -13.25 -0.12
C TYR A 160 8.66 -13.46 -1.21
N LEU A 161 8.93 -14.39 -2.12
CA LEU A 161 7.93 -14.80 -3.10
C LEU A 161 6.80 -15.55 -2.36
N VAL A 162 5.57 -15.05 -2.50
CA VAL A 162 4.36 -15.62 -1.88
C VAL A 162 3.74 -16.65 -2.80
N ASP A 163 3.53 -16.29 -4.07
CA ASP A 163 3.08 -17.19 -5.12
C ASP A 163 3.40 -16.64 -6.51
N LYS A 164 3.46 -17.52 -7.50
CA LYS A 164 3.59 -17.16 -8.90
C LYS A 164 3.07 -18.24 -9.84
N SER A 165 2.73 -17.84 -11.05
CA SER A 165 2.40 -18.76 -12.13
C SER A 165 3.55 -19.75 -12.39
N LYS A 166 3.20 -20.98 -12.73
CA LYS A 166 4.14 -22.01 -13.18
C LYS A 166 4.26 -22.06 -14.70
N ASN A 167 3.18 -21.78 -15.43
CA ASN A 167 3.12 -21.94 -16.88
C ASN A 167 2.79 -20.64 -17.64
N GLY A 168 2.92 -19.48 -17.00
CA GLY A 168 2.54 -18.19 -17.57
C GLY A 168 1.03 -17.91 -17.61
N GLU A 169 0.26 -18.54 -16.71
CA GLU A 169 -1.13 -18.20 -16.48
C GLU A 169 -1.26 -16.68 -16.21
N LYS A 170 -2.15 -16.01 -16.96
CA LYS A 170 -2.45 -14.59 -16.75
C LYS A 170 -3.24 -14.40 -15.46
N ASP A 171 -3.01 -13.28 -14.80
CA ASP A 171 -3.71 -12.89 -13.57
C ASP A 171 -3.69 -13.97 -12.48
N TYR A 172 -2.56 -14.67 -12.36
CA TYR A 172 -2.39 -15.78 -11.44
C TYR A 172 -2.39 -15.30 -9.98
N THR A 173 -1.79 -14.14 -9.69
CA THR A 173 -1.92 -13.46 -8.39
C THR A 173 -2.27 -11.99 -8.56
N ALA A 174 -3.23 -11.49 -7.80
CA ALA A 174 -3.72 -10.13 -7.94
C ALA A 174 -3.74 -9.37 -6.61
N TYR A 175 -4.92 -8.94 -6.15
CA TYR A 175 -5.04 -8.07 -4.98
C TYR A 175 -4.56 -8.82 -3.74
N SER A 176 -3.96 -8.11 -2.80
CA SER A 176 -3.46 -8.71 -1.57
C SER A 176 -3.59 -7.77 -0.40
N ASP A 177 -3.92 -8.31 0.78
CA ASP A 177 -3.92 -7.56 2.01
C ASP A 177 -3.05 -8.23 3.08
N LEU A 178 -2.47 -7.41 3.94
CA LEU A 178 -1.48 -7.81 4.93
C LEU A 178 -2.04 -7.70 6.34
N VAL A 179 -1.68 -8.66 7.18
CA VAL A 179 -1.95 -8.60 8.62
C VAL A 179 -0.73 -9.11 9.39
N GLN A 180 -0.35 -8.41 10.45
CA GLN A 180 0.68 -8.93 11.36
C GLN A 180 0.08 -10.06 12.20
N THR A 181 0.62 -11.27 12.08
CA THR A 181 0.17 -12.44 12.85
C THR A 181 1.09 -12.75 14.03
N GLY A 182 2.28 -12.17 14.05
CA GLY A 182 3.26 -12.36 15.12
C GLY A 182 4.46 -11.43 14.97
N ARG A 183 5.42 -11.56 15.90
CA ARG A 183 6.58 -10.66 15.98
C ARG A 183 7.39 -10.65 14.68
N HIS A 184 7.57 -11.80 14.06
CA HIS A 184 8.30 -11.95 12.79
C HIS A 184 7.49 -12.74 11.74
N SER A 185 6.16 -12.62 11.80
CA SER A 185 5.26 -13.28 10.85
C SER A 185 4.20 -12.30 10.35
N VAL A 186 3.90 -12.40 9.05
CA VAL A 186 2.89 -11.61 8.35
C VAL A 186 2.00 -12.57 7.57
N GLY A 187 0.70 -12.45 7.77
CA GLY A 187 -0.31 -13.09 6.94
C GLY A 187 -0.56 -12.28 5.67
N VAL A 188 -0.67 -12.98 4.54
CA VAL A 188 -0.99 -12.41 3.23
C VAL A 188 -2.27 -13.07 2.74
N LEU A 189 -3.36 -12.29 2.62
CA LEU A 189 -4.63 -12.72 2.05
C LEU A 189 -4.71 -12.19 0.61
N TYR A 190 -4.88 -13.05 -0.40
CA TYR A 190 -4.78 -12.60 -1.79
C TYR A 190 -5.64 -13.38 -2.77
N GLU A 191 -5.92 -12.75 -3.91
CA GLU A 191 -6.63 -13.35 -5.05
C GLU A 191 -5.68 -14.24 -5.88
N LEU A 192 -6.12 -15.47 -6.16
CA LEU A 192 -5.35 -16.48 -6.90
C LEU A 192 -6.14 -17.02 -8.12
N ASN A 193 -5.42 -17.50 -9.13
CA ASN A 193 -5.93 -18.26 -10.28
C ASN A 193 -7.01 -17.52 -11.08
N GLY A 194 -6.74 -16.29 -11.51
CA GLY A 194 -7.72 -15.50 -12.26
C GLY A 194 -8.95 -15.17 -11.40
N TYR A 195 -8.71 -14.77 -10.15
CA TYR A 195 -9.74 -14.33 -9.19
C TYR A 195 -10.71 -15.41 -8.72
N GLN A 196 -10.40 -16.70 -8.97
CA GLN A 196 -11.29 -17.82 -8.64
C GLN A 196 -11.22 -18.24 -7.18
N SER A 197 -10.15 -17.84 -6.46
CA SER A 197 -9.99 -18.16 -5.05
C SER A 197 -9.35 -17.02 -4.27
N ILE A 198 -9.62 -17.01 -2.97
CA ILE A 198 -8.94 -16.20 -1.97
C ILE A 198 -8.09 -17.13 -1.12
N VAL A 199 -6.81 -16.84 -1.00
CA VAL A 199 -5.84 -17.68 -0.29
C VAL A 199 -5.18 -16.88 0.82
N PHE A 200 -4.99 -17.51 1.97
CA PHE A 200 -4.20 -16.97 3.08
C PHE A 200 -2.88 -17.74 3.19
N LYS A 201 -1.76 -17.02 3.22
CA LYS A 201 -0.43 -17.59 3.50
C LYS A 201 0.26 -16.80 4.60
N GLU A 202 0.80 -17.50 5.59
CA GLU A 202 1.68 -16.89 6.58
C GLU A 202 3.13 -16.95 6.11
N ILE A 203 3.82 -15.81 6.18
CA ILE A 203 5.23 -15.66 5.81
C ILE A 203 6.03 -15.28 7.05
N ILE A 204 7.04 -16.09 7.37
CA ILE A 204 8.01 -15.78 8.43
C ILE A 204 9.15 -14.97 7.80
N TRP A 205 9.36 -13.76 8.30
CA TRP A 205 10.44 -12.88 7.83
C TRP A 205 11.61 -12.86 8.82
N LYS A 206 12.79 -12.53 8.31
CA LYS A 206 14.04 -12.52 9.08
C LYS A 206 14.47 -11.08 9.32
N TYR A 207 14.65 -10.74 10.59
CA TYR A 207 15.25 -9.49 11.04
C TYR A 207 16.74 -9.43 10.71
#